data_AF-A0A6P2BRM2-F1
#
_entry.id   AF-A0A6P2BRM2-F1
#
_cell.length_a   1.000
_cell.length_b   1.000
_cell.length_c   1.000
_cell.angle_alpha   90.00
_cell.angle_beta   90.00
_cell.angle_gamma   90.00
#
_symmetry.space_group_name_H-M   'P 1'
#
loop_
_entity.id
_entity.type
_entity.pdbx_description
1 polymer ?
#
loop_
_entity_poly.entity_id
_entity_poly.type
_entity_poly.pdbx_seq_one_letter_code
_entity_poly.pdbx_strand_id
1 'polypeptide(L)'
;MTMRSSSSGSGDRCPTTARVATGARPHRTTAVSPAASASRLTGVPPGSAGTLRTRRLPPVCCNGLMQFNTYTVAGAHIAVWLVNHPEPDQAALAAQLRSHDVHEPQVTVDDALALNPWAARLREVFESQTVAEKAELTDALLLAADCRPRLVSHGPGSPFHFHYAPVETGLAARVRALTAAGVAHVIDAGGGSRLRACDRAGCGVAFLDTSRNGRRHFCGVRCANQVNVANHRLRQRPVGAGTAG
;
A
#
# COMPACT_ATOMS: atom_id res chain seq x y z
N MET A 1 19.90 -9.34 69.12
CA MET A 1 19.20 -9.15 70.41
C MET A 1 17.82 -8.60 70.10
N THR A 2 16.80 -9.47 69.98
CA THR A 2 15.75 -9.76 71.00
C THR A 2 14.78 -8.58 71.14
N MET A 3 13.47 -8.66 70.94
CA MET A 3 12.52 -9.78 71.15
C MET A 3 11.28 -9.74 70.23
N ARG A 4 10.66 -10.92 70.12
CA ARG A 4 9.30 -11.22 69.64
C ARG A 4 8.21 -10.72 70.61
N SER A 5 6.96 -10.64 70.13
CA SER A 5 5.67 -11.10 70.74
C SER A 5 4.52 -10.61 69.82
N SER A 6 3.71 -11.39 69.08
CA SER A 6 2.87 -12.60 69.31
C SER A 6 1.58 -12.36 70.11
N SER A 7 0.42 -12.38 69.43
CA SER A 7 -0.87 -13.02 69.79
C SER A 7 -2.02 -12.42 68.96
N SER A 8 -2.66 -13.09 67.99
CA SER A 8 -3.65 -14.19 68.05
C SER A 8 -4.94 -13.85 68.80
N GLY A 9 -6.07 -13.81 68.09
CA GLY A 9 -7.42 -13.79 68.66
C GLY A 9 -8.48 -14.09 67.60
N SER A 10 -8.92 -15.36 67.54
CA SER A 10 -10.07 -15.85 66.78
C SER A 10 -11.37 -15.64 67.55
N GLY A 11 -12.50 -15.51 66.85
CA GLY A 11 -13.82 -15.64 67.48
C GLY A 11 -14.99 -15.39 66.53
N ASP A 12 -15.60 -16.49 66.07
CA ASP A 12 -16.84 -16.58 65.31
C ASP A 12 -18.04 -15.84 65.93
N ARG A 13 -18.92 -15.29 65.08
CA ARG A 13 -20.35 -15.69 64.97
C ARG A 13 -21.13 -14.85 63.95
N CYS A 14 -21.73 -15.54 62.99
CA CYS A 14 -22.91 -15.14 62.20
C CYS A 14 -24.17 -15.33 63.09
N PRO A 15 -25.31 -14.64 62.88
CA PRO A 15 -26.21 -15.06 61.80
C PRO A 15 -27.12 -13.97 61.15
N THR A 16 -27.74 -14.40 60.05
CA THR A 16 -29.11 -14.09 59.57
C THR A 16 -29.33 -12.94 58.55
N THR A 17 -29.49 -13.40 57.30
CA THR A 17 -30.54 -13.07 56.30
C THR A 17 -30.63 -11.67 55.69
N ALA A 18 -30.15 -11.56 54.44
CA ALA A 18 -30.91 -10.94 53.36
C ALA A 18 -30.66 -11.70 52.05
N ARG A 19 -31.76 -12.15 51.43
CA ARG A 19 -31.84 -12.91 50.17
C ARG A 19 -31.82 -11.96 48.96
N VAL A 20 -31.12 -12.38 47.90
CA VAL A 20 -31.48 -12.27 46.45
C VAL A 20 -31.47 -10.83 45.87
N ALA A 21 -30.78 -10.49 44.78
CA ALA A 21 -30.71 -11.16 43.49
C ALA A 21 -29.39 -10.89 42.73
N THR A 22 -28.77 -11.97 42.25
CA THR A 22 -27.74 -11.97 41.21
C THR A 22 -28.41 -11.86 39.84
N GLY A 23 -28.42 -10.65 39.27
CA GLY A 23 -28.86 -10.40 37.90
C GLY A 23 -27.74 -10.59 36.88
N ALA A 24 -27.10 -11.77 36.84
CA ALA A 24 -26.22 -12.13 35.73
C ALA A 24 -27.10 -12.44 34.51
N ARG A 25 -27.22 -11.50 33.58
CA ARG A 25 -27.87 -11.75 32.28
C ARG A 25 -26.96 -12.69 31.47
N PRO A 26 -27.40 -13.89 31.08
CA PRO A 26 -26.64 -14.68 30.12
C PRO A 26 -26.68 -13.98 28.76
N HIS A 27 -25.50 -13.69 28.21
CA HIS A 27 -25.36 -13.33 26.81
C HIS A 27 -25.90 -14.49 25.97
N ARG A 28 -27.03 -14.25 25.30
CA ARG A 28 -27.66 -15.19 24.38
C ARG A 28 -26.77 -15.26 23.13
N THR A 29 -25.91 -16.27 23.06
CA THR A 29 -25.17 -16.64 21.85
C THR A 29 -26.16 -17.24 20.85
N THR A 30 -26.71 -16.41 19.97
CA THR A 30 -27.35 -16.91 18.75
C THR A 30 -26.25 -17.36 17.80
N ALA A 31 -26.03 -18.67 17.73
CA ALA A 31 -25.26 -19.30 16.68
C ALA A 31 -25.97 -19.05 15.33
N VAL A 32 -25.37 -18.22 14.49
CA VAL A 32 -25.80 -18.07 13.09
C VAL A 32 -25.23 -19.27 12.34
N SER A 33 -26.06 -20.28 12.10
CA SER A 33 -25.74 -21.35 11.14
C SER A 33 -25.72 -20.76 9.72
N PRO A 34 -24.84 -21.26 8.83
CA PRO A 34 -24.73 -20.73 7.48
C PRO A 34 -25.95 -21.17 6.68
N ALA A 35 -26.89 -20.25 6.44
CA ALA A 35 -27.95 -20.48 5.47
C ALA A 35 -27.32 -20.52 4.08
N ALA A 36 -27.35 -21.71 3.47
CA ALA A 36 -27.08 -21.92 2.06
C ALA A 36 -28.07 -21.09 1.22
N SER A 37 -27.61 -19.94 0.70
CA SER A 37 -28.30 -19.21 -0.36
C SER A 37 -27.57 -19.42 -1.68
N ALA A 38 -27.56 -20.66 -2.14
CA ALA A 38 -27.40 -20.97 -3.54
C ALA A 38 -28.78 -20.86 -4.22
N SER A 39 -28.79 -20.31 -5.43
CA SER A 39 -29.90 -20.26 -6.38
C SER A 39 -31.01 -19.25 -6.11
N ARG A 40 -30.91 -18.10 -6.79
CA ARG A 40 -32.00 -17.49 -7.55
C ARG A 40 -31.46 -16.39 -8.49
N LEU A 41 -30.72 -16.82 -9.51
CA LEU A 41 -30.62 -16.07 -10.77
C LEU A 41 -31.30 -16.90 -11.85
N THR A 42 -32.63 -16.86 -11.87
CA THR A 42 -33.43 -17.44 -12.95
C THR A 42 -34.41 -16.38 -13.43
N GLY A 43 -34.25 -15.96 -14.69
CA GLY A 43 -35.28 -15.21 -15.43
C GLY A 43 -34.81 -13.88 -16.01
N VAL A 44 -33.97 -13.91 -17.04
CA VAL A 44 -33.97 -12.81 -18.03
C VAL A 44 -34.97 -13.23 -19.12
N PRO A 45 -36.08 -12.50 -19.34
CA PRO A 45 -36.96 -12.78 -20.47
C PRO A 45 -36.23 -12.45 -21.79
N PRO A 46 -36.52 -13.12 -22.92
CA PRO A 46 -35.93 -12.76 -24.20
C PRO A 46 -36.49 -11.40 -24.64
N GLY A 47 -35.73 -10.34 -24.36
CA GLY A 47 -35.96 -9.01 -24.90
C GLY A 47 -35.57 -8.99 -26.38
N SER A 48 -36.52 -8.55 -27.22
CA SER A 48 -36.38 -8.30 -28.65
C SER A 48 -35.04 -7.66 -29.03
N ALA A 49 -34.41 -8.17 -30.09
CA ALA A 49 -33.18 -7.67 -30.69
C ALA A 49 -33.35 -6.22 -31.21
N GLY A 50 -33.28 -5.25 -30.30
CA GLY A 50 -33.01 -3.86 -30.62
C GLY A 50 -31.50 -3.69 -30.76
N THR A 51 -31.05 -3.22 -31.92
CA THR A 51 -29.67 -2.77 -32.14
C THR A 51 -29.25 -1.79 -31.05
N LEU A 52 -28.52 -2.30 -30.05
CA LEU A 52 -27.78 -1.48 -29.09
C LEU A 52 -26.73 -0.73 -29.89
N ARG A 53 -27.06 0.50 -30.28
CA ARG A 53 -26.06 1.48 -30.69
C ARG A 53 -25.06 1.56 -29.54
N THR A 54 -23.88 0.99 -29.74
CA THR A 54 -22.73 1.20 -28.88
C THR A 54 -22.45 2.69 -28.87
N ARG A 55 -23.00 3.40 -27.89
CA ARG A 55 -22.50 4.73 -27.55
C ARG A 55 -21.08 4.49 -27.08
N ARG A 56 -20.10 4.74 -27.96
CA ARG A 56 -18.71 4.93 -27.54
C ARG A 56 -18.76 5.95 -26.41
N LEU A 57 -18.35 5.53 -25.22
CA LEU A 57 -18.05 6.47 -24.16
C LEU A 57 -17.02 7.45 -24.73
N PRO A 58 -17.24 8.77 -24.62
CA PRO A 58 -16.23 9.73 -25.05
C PRO A 58 -14.92 9.42 -24.33
N PRO A 59 -13.75 9.59 -25.00
CA PRO A 59 -12.47 9.42 -24.34
C PRO A 59 -12.45 10.33 -23.12
N VAL A 60 -12.04 9.79 -21.97
CA VAL A 60 -12.01 10.51 -20.72
C VAL A 60 -11.17 11.77 -20.93
N CYS A 61 -11.83 12.93 -21.01
CA CYS A 61 -11.22 14.24 -21.18
C CYS A 61 -10.53 14.68 -19.88
N CYS A 62 -9.71 13.83 -19.28
CA CYS A 62 -8.82 14.28 -18.23
C CYS A 62 -7.66 14.98 -18.93
N ASN A 63 -7.57 16.30 -18.79
CA ASN A 63 -6.30 17.02 -18.92
C ASN A 63 -5.22 16.16 -18.25
N GLY A 64 -4.09 15.92 -18.91
CA GLY A 64 -2.99 15.03 -18.46
C GLY A 64 -2.31 15.38 -17.13
N LEU A 65 -2.96 16.19 -16.29
CA LEU A 65 -2.71 16.38 -14.87
C LEU A 65 -3.33 15.21 -14.10
N MET A 66 -2.49 14.23 -13.78
CA MET A 66 -2.82 13.24 -12.76
C MET A 66 -2.98 13.97 -11.42
N GLN A 67 -4.22 14.06 -10.92
CA GLN A 67 -4.48 14.55 -9.57
C GLN A 67 -4.17 13.43 -8.60
N PHE A 68 -2.99 13.50 -7.99
CA PHE A 68 -2.61 12.60 -6.92
C PHE A 68 -3.39 12.98 -5.65
N ASN A 69 -4.42 12.20 -5.29
CA ASN A 69 -5.05 12.33 -3.99
C ASN A 69 -4.06 11.81 -2.93
N THR A 70 -3.82 12.58 -1.87
CA THR A 70 -2.84 12.28 -0.82
C THR A 70 -2.96 10.83 -0.33
N TYR A 71 -4.18 10.33 -0.15
CA TYR A 71 -4.45 9.00 0.41
C TYR A 71 -4.22 7.83 -0.57
N THR A 72 -4.47 8.01 -1.87
CA THR A 72 -4.27 6.94 -2.85
C THR A 72 -2.83 6.84 -3.33
N VAL A 73 -2.04 7.92 -3.17
CA VAL A 73 -0.71 8.03 -3.75
C VAL A 73 0.39 7.91 -2.70
N ALA A 74 0.07 8.13 -1.42
CA ALA A 74 0.92 7.77 -0.29
C ALA A 74 1.51 6.35 -0.46
N GLY A 75 0.68 5.36 -0.78
CA GLY A 75 1.13 3.98 -1.03
C GLY A 75 2.15 3.85 -2.14
N ALA A 76 1.99 4.57 -3.27
CA ALA A 76 2.95 4.56 -4.36
C ALA A 76 4.27 5.25 -3.99
N HIS A 77 4.23 6.34 -3.23
CA HIS A 77 5.43 7.01 -2.73
C HIS A 77 6.18 6.17 -1.68
N ILE A 78 5.46 5.49 -0.79
CA ILE A 78 6.05 4.52 0.16
C ILE A 78 6.65 3.35 -0.61
N ALA A 79 6.00 2.86 -1.68
CA ALA A 79 6.55 1.82 -2.53
C ALA A 79 7.88 2.24 -3.19
N VAL A 80 7.92 3.45 -3.78
CA VAL A 80 9.16 4.03 -4.33
C VAL A 80 10.24 4.12 -3.26
N TRP A 81 9.89 4.52 -2.04
CA TRP A 81 10.85 4.60 -0.95
C TRP A 81 11.39 3.22 -0.57
N LEU A 82 10.54 2.23 -0.33
CA LEU A 82 10.95 0.87 0.02
C LEU A 82 11.89 0.26 -1.02
N VAL A 83 11.55 0.41 -2.30
CA VAL A 83 12.39 -0.12 -3.40
C VAL A 83 13.79 0.49 -3.37
N ASN A 84 13.92 1.76 -3.04
CA ASN A 84 15.21 2.48 -3.03
C ASN A 84 15.98 2.36 -1.71
N HIS A 85 15.39 1.79 -0.65
CA HIS A 85 16.00 1.61 0.66
C HIS A 85 15.94 0.13 1.02
N PRO A 86 16.76 -0.72 0.36
CA PRO A 86 16.86 -2.13 0.76
C PRO A 86 17.36 -2.18 2.21
N GLU A 87 16.73 -3.01 3.04
CA GLU A 87 17.04 -3.13 4.47
C GLU A 87 16.88 -1.81 5.22
N PRO A 88 15.67 -1.20 5.20
CA PRO A 88 15.45 0.06 5.89
C PRO A 88 15.64 -0.14 7.39
N ASP A 89 16.32 0.80 8.05
CA ASP A 89 16.31 0.80 9.52
C ASP A 89 14.92 1.20 10.05
N GLN A 90 14.62 0.78 11.28
CA GLN A 90 13.35 1.02 11.95
C GLN A 90 12.98 2.52 12.00
N ALA A 91 13.94 3.39 12.30
CA ALA A 91 13.70 4.82 12.47
C ALA A 91 13.40 5.50 11.13
N ALA A 92 14.12 5.14 10.08
CA ALA A 92 13.90 5.62 8.72
C ALA A 92 12.54 5.18 8.17
N LEU A 93 12.16 3.90 8.36
CA LEU A 93 10.83 3.42 7.98
C LEU A 93 9.74 4.16 8.76
N ALA A 94 9.90 4.34 10.07
CA ALA A 94 8.92 5.06 10.88
C ALA A 94 8.77 6.53 10.43
N ALA A 95 9.88 7.20 10.11
CA ALA A 95 9.86 8.57 9.61
C ALA A 95 9.14 8.65 8.24
N GLN A 96 9.38 7.69 7.36
CA GLN A 96 8.72 7.64 6.07
C GLN A 96 7.22 7.38 6.19
N LEU A 97 6.78 6.46 7.05
CA LEU A 97 5.34 6.21 7.23
C LEU A 97 4.62 7.44 7.82
N ARG A 98 5.26 8.15 8.75
CA ARG A 98 4.71 9.40 9.30
C ARG A 98 4.60 10.52 8.26
N SER A 99 5.54 10.63 7.32
CA SER A 99 5.50 11.69 6.30
C SER A 99 4.36 11.52 5.28
N HIS A 100 3.72 10.35 5.27
CA HIS A 100 2.54 10.02 4.46
C HIS A 100 1.28 9.81 5.31
N ASP A 101 1.26 10.34 6.54
CA ASP A 101 0.12 10.29 7.47
C ASP A 101 -0.40 8.86 7.77
N VAL A 102 0.48 7.86 7.71
CA VAL A 102 0.12 6.49 8.12
C VAL A 102 -0.08 6.49 9.64
N HIS A 103 -1.31 6.22 10.07
CA HIS A 103 -1.70 6.23 11.47
C HIS A 103 -0.94 5.17 12.29
N GLU A 104 -0.48 5.56 13.48
CA GLU A 104 0.22 4.72 14.47
C GLU A 104 1.30 3.78 13.89
N PRO A 105 2.39 4.32 13.30
CA PRO A 105 3.48 3.51 12.81
C PRO A 105 4.40 3.15 14.00
N GLN A 106 3.93 2.25 14.86
CA GLN A 106 4.80 1.57 15.82
C GLN A 106 5.60 0.52 15.06
N VAL A 107 6.72 0.97 14.46
CA VAL A 107 7.60 0.13 13.66
C VAL A 107 8.52 -0.64 14.58
N THR A 108 8.62 -1.96 14.41
CA THR A 108 9.66 -2.80 15.04
C THR A 108 10.78 -3.12 14.05
N VAL A 109 11.91 -3.64 14.54
CA VAL A 109 12.99 -4.15 13.68
C VAL A 109 12.47 -5.29 12.79
N ASP A 110 11.62 -6.17 13.35
CA ASP A 110 11.04 -7.30 12.62
C ASP A 110 10.12 -6.83 11.48
N ASP A 111 9.35 -5.75 11.67
CA ASP A 111 8.54 -5.17 10.60
C ASP A 111 9.42 -4.69 9.43
N ALA A 112 10.54 -4.03 9.74
CA ALA A 112 11.44 -3.52 8.72
C ALA A 112 12.10 -4.66 7.93
N LEU A 113 12.57 -5.71 8.63
CA LEU A 113 13.11 -6.91 8.00
C LEU A 113 12.08 -7.65 7.16
N ALA A 114 10.84 -7.76 7.64
CA ALA A 114 9.74 -8.43 6.93
C ALA A 114 9.35 -7.73 5.62
N LEU A 115 9.70 -6.46 5.44
CA LEU A 115 9.45 -5.70 4.21
C LEU A 115 10.56 -5.84 3.16
N ASN A 116 11.71 -6.46 3.46
CA ASN A 116 12.79 -6.63 2.49
C ASN A 116 12.39 -7.47 1.27
N PRO A 117 11.76 -8.66 1.42
CA PRO A 117 11.28 -9.43 0.27
C PRO A 117 10.18 -8.70 -0.49
N TRP A 118 9.40 -7.87 0.21
CA TRP A 118 8.35 -7.07 -0.41
C TRP A 118 8.91 -5.95 -1.28
N ALA A 119 9.95 -5.25 -0.82
CA ALA A 119 10.65 -4.23 -1.59
C ALA A 119 11.26 -4.82 -2.88
N ALA A 120 11.77 -6.06 -2.83
CA ALA A 120 12.26 -6.76 -4.02
C ALA A 120 11.13 -7.03 -5.04
N ARG A 121 9.96 -7.48 -4.61
CA ARG A 121 8.82 -7.69 -5.52
C ARG A 121 8.27 -6.38 -6.08
N LEU A 122 8.24 -5.31 -5.29
CA LEU A 122 7.88 -3.99 -5.79
C LEU A 122 8.86 -3.50 -6.87
N ARG A 123 10.17 -3.78 -6.70
CA ARG A 123 11.21 -3.40 -7.66
C ARG A 123 10.95 -3.95 -9.05
N GLU A 124 10.49 -5.20 -9.15
CA GLU A 124 10.12 -5.84 -10.42
C GLU A 124 9.07 -5.01 -11.19
N VAL A 125 8.11 -4.39 -10.49
CA VAL A 125 7.13 -3.49 -11.11
C VAL A 125 7.81 -2.25 -11.70
N PHE A 126 8.73 -1.61 -10.99
CA PHE A 126 9.40 -0.41 -11.48
C PHE A 126 10.38 -0.69 -12.64
N GLU A 127 10.97 -1.88 -12.66
CA GLU A 127 11.93 -2.32 -13.69
C GLU A 127 11.26 -2.91 -14.94
N SER A 128 9.98 -3.30 -14.85
CA SER A 128 9.20 -3.76 -15.99
C SER A 128 9.06 -2.70 -17.10
N GLN A 129 9.09 -3.13 -18.35
CA GLN A 129 9.13 -2.23 -19.49
C GLN A 129 7.72 -1.83 -19.96
N THR A 130 6.76 -2.74 -19.86
CA THR A 130 5.40 -2.52 -20.33
C THR A 130 4.43 -2.20 -19.20
N VAL A 131 3.33 -1.52 -19.52
CA VAL A 131 2.24 -1.28 -18.55
C VAL A 131 1.48 -2.58 -18.23
N ALA A 132 1.43 -3.52 -19.17
CA ALA A 132 0.79 -4.82 -18.98
C ALA A 132 1.52 -5.67 -17.93
N GLU A 133 2.84 -5.84 -18.07
CA GLU A 133 3.67 -6.55 -17.08
C GLU A 133 3.56 -5.90 -15.69
N LYS A 134 3.55 -4.57 -15.62
CA LYS A 134 3.34 -3.83 -14.36
C LYS A 134 2.00 -4.15 -13.73
N ALA A 135 0.94 -4.21 -14.53
CA ALA A 135 -0.40 -4.54 -14.04
C ALA A 135 -0.45 -5.98 -13.52
N GLU A 136 0.13 -6.94 -14.24
CA GLU A 136 0.20 -8.35 -13.81
C GLU A 136 0.98 -8.53 -12.50
N LEU A 137 2.16 -7.92 -12.40
CA LEU A 137 2.96 -7.95 -11.17
C LEU A 137 2.23 -7.25 -10.02
N THR A 138 1.56 -6.13 -10.29
CA THR A 138 0.80 -5.39 -9.27
C THR A 138 -0.42 -6.18 -8.80
N ASP A 139 -1.11 -6.90 -9.68
CA ASP A 139 -2.20 -7.80 -9.31
C ASP A 139 -1.71 -8.93 -8.40
N ALA A 140 -0.57 -9.54 -8.74
CA ALA A 140 0.07 -10.54 -7.88
C ALA A 140 0.49 -9.98 -6.50
N LEU A 141 0.84 -8.69 -6.41
CA LEU A 141 1.09 -8.01 -5.14
C LEU A 141 -0.21 -7.80 -4.35
N LEU A 142 -1.30 -7.35 -4.98
CA LEU A 142 -2.60 -7.17 -4.34
C LEU A 142 -3.10 -8.48 -3.71
N LEU A 143 -3.00 -9.59 -4.45
CA LEU A 143 -3.35 -10.92 -3.98
C LEU A 143 -2.47 -11.36 -2.81
N ALA A 144 -1.15 -11.19 -2.93
CA ALA A 144 -0.21 -11.59 -1.87
C ALA A 144 -0.33 -10.75 -0.59
N ALA A 145 -0.81 -9.51 -0.69
CA ALA A 145 -1.05 -8.65 0.46
C ALA A 145 -2.43 -8.86 1.11
N ASP A 146 -3.28 -9.74 0.56
CA ASP A 146 -4.69 -9.88 0.95
C ASP A 146 -5.39 -8.51 1.01
N CYS A 147 -5.22 -7.72 -0.05
CA CYS A 147 -5.70 -6.34 -0.09
C CYS A 147 -7.23 -6.31 -0.02
N ARG A 148 -7.76 -5.76 1.08
CA ARG A 148 -9.20 -5.65 1.37
C ARG A 148 -9.53 -4.21 1.74
N PRO A 149 -9.91 -3.37 0.76
CA PRO A 149 -10.29 -2.00 1.01
C PRO A 149 -11.44 -1.88 2.03
N ARG A 150 -11.27 -0.99 3.01
CA ARG A 150 -12.25 -0.65 4.04
C ARG A 150 -12.34 0.86 4.16
N LEU A 151 -13.54 1.39 4.20
CA LEU A 151 -13.77 2.82 4.44
C LEU A 151 -13.79 3.06 5.96
N VAL A 152 -12.84 3.86 6.46
CA VAL A 152 -12.65 4.11 7.90
C VAL A 152 -12.48 5.60 8.18
N SER A 153 -12.73 6.01 9.43
CA SER A 153 -12.41 7.33 9.95
C SER A 153 -11.70 7.17 11.29
N HIS A 154 -10.73 8.05 11.57
CA HIS A 154 -9.91 8.00 12.80
C HIS A 154 -10.53 8.77 13.99
N GLY A 155 -11.80 9.16 13.92
CA GLY A 155 -12.51 9.78 15.04
C GLY A 155 -13.34 11.00 14.63
N PRO A 156 -13.98 11.67 15.61
CA PRO A 156 -14.82 12.84 15.35
C PRO A 156 -14.04 13.92 14.57
N GLY A 157 -14.59 14.36 13.44
CA GLY A 157 -13.99 15.38 12.58
C GLY A 157 -12.96 14.88 11.57
N SER A 158 -12.56 13.60 11.61
CA SER A 158 -11.65 13.03 10.61
C SER A 158 -12.40 12.56 9.36
N PRO A 159 -11.96 12.94 8.14
CA PRO A 159 -12.59 12.46 6.91
C PRO A 159 -12.45 10.95 6.76
N PHE A 160 -13.41 10.34 6.07
CA PHE A 160 -13.32 8.94 5.69
C PHE A 160 -12.22 8.73 4.64
N HIS A 161 -11.45 7.66 4.81
CA HIS A 161 -10.40 7.25 3.87
C HIS A 161 -10.31 5.73 3.82
N PHE A 162 -9.59 5.21 2.82
CA PHE A 162 -9.41 3.77 2.65
C PHE A 162 -8.26 3.24 3.49
N HIS A 163 -8.51 2.15 4.20
CA HIS A 163 -7.49 1.20 4.64
C HIS A 163 -7.50 -0.01 3.70
N TYR A 164 -6.33 -0.55 3.40
CA TYR A 164 -6.20 -1.68 2.47
C TYR A 164 -5.98 -3.03 3.18
N ALA A 165 -5.80 -3.00 4.50
CA ALA A 165 -5.78 -4.16 5.37
C ALA A 165 -6.40 -3.78 6.73
N PRO A 166 -6.98 -4.74 7.48
CA PRO A 166 -7.42 -4.50 8.84
C PRO A 166 -6.28 -4.00 9.74
N VAL A 167 -6.57 -3.09 10.68
CA VAL A 167 -5.57 -2.49 11.58
C VAL A 167 -4.85 -3.55 12.41
N GLU A 168 -5.56 -4.64 12.71
CA GLU A 168 -5.13 -5.80 13.51
C GLU A 168 -4.09 -6.68 12.80
N THR A 169 -3.87 -6.50 11.50
CA THR A 169 -2.98 -7.39 10.71
C THR A 169 -1.48 -7.15 10.89
N GLY A 170 -1.09 -6.25 11.81
CA GLY A 170 0.30 -5.87 12.04
C GLY A 170 0.83 -4.89 10.98
N LEU A 171 1.88 -4.15 11.31
CA LEU A 171 2.36 -3.05 10.48
C LEU A 171 2.83 -3.51 9.10
N ALA A 172 3.67 -4.55 9.03
CA ALA A 172 4.19 -5.06 7.77
C ALA A 172 3.07 -5.48 6.80
N ALA A 173 1.99 -6.10 7.27
CA ALA A 173 0.84 -6.44 6.41
C ALA A 173 0.13 -5.19 5.88
N ARG A 174 -0.11 -4.20 6.74
CA ARG A 174 -0.72 -2.92 6.33
C ARG A 174 0.12 -2.18 5.30
N VAL A 175 1.44 -2.14 5.46
CA VAL A 175 2.36 -1.50 4.51
C VAL A 175 2.35 -2.25 3.17
N ARG A 176 2.33 -3.58 3.18
CA ARG A 176 2.20 -4.38 1.94
C ARG A 176 0.91 -4.05 1.18
N ALA A 177 -0.23 -4.07 1.87
CA ALA A 177 -1.51 -3.76 1.25
C ALA A 177 -1.58 -2.31 0.75
N LEU A 178 -1.11 -1.35 1.55
CA LEU A 178 -1.08 0.07 1.20
C LEU A 178 -0.22 0.33 -0.05
N THR A 179 0.95 -0.27 -0.13
CA THR A 179 1.87 -0.08 -1.27
C THR A 179 1.38 -0.78 -2.52
N ALA A 180 0.85 -2.01 -2.43
CA ALA A 180 0.21 -2.69 -3.56
C ALA A 180 -0.96 -1.87 -4.12
N ALA A 181 -1.86 -1.41 -3.24
CA ALA A 181 -3.00 -0.59 -3.64
C ALA A 181 -2.57 0.75 -4.25
N GLY A 182 -1.57 1.42 -3.66
CA GLY A 182 -1.07 2.69 -4.20
C GLY A 182 -0.49 2.54 -5.60
N VAL A 183 0.29 1.50 -5.86
CA VAL A 183 0.79 1.19 -7.21
C VAL A 183 -0.35 0.87 -8.17
N ALA A 184 -1.34 0.08 -7.73
CA ALA A 184 -2.53 -0.24 -8.52
C ALA A 184 -3.32 1.01 -8.90
N HIS A 185 -3.52 1.94 -7.98
CA HIS A 185 -4.19 3.21 -8.24
C HIS A 185 -3.45 4.07 -9.26
N VAL A 186 -2.12 4.06 -9.26
CA VAL A 186 -1.35 4.76 -10.30
C VAL A 186 -1.61 4.14 -11.67
N ILE A 187 -1.66 2.81 -11.77
CA ILE A 187 -1.93 2.09 -13.03
C ILE A 187 -3.36 2.36 -13.50
N ASP A 188 -4.36 2.22 -12.62
CA ASP A 188 -5.79 2.43 -12.88
C ASP A 188 -6.08 3.84 -13.42
N ALA A 189 -5.41 4.86 -12.86
CA ALA A 189 -5.52 6.23 -13.33
C ALA A 189 -4.74 6.51 -14.65
N GLY A 190 -4.30 5.48 -15.37
CA GLY A 190 -3.54 5.60 -16.63
C GLY A 190 -2.07 6.00 -16.45
N GLY A 191 -1.56 5.97 -15.21
CA GLY A 191 -0.23 6.40 -14.83
C GLY A 191 0.83 5.29 -14.82
N GLY A 192 0.53 4.06 -15.29
CA GLY A 192 1.48 2.94 -15.23
C GLY A 192 2.83 3.20 -15.91
N SER A 193 2.86 4.02 -16.97
CA SER A 193 4.10 4.44 -17.64
C SER A 193 4.96 5.43 -16.84
N ARG A 194 4.42 5.97 -15.73
CA ARG A 194 5.09 6.88 -14.79
C ARG A 194 5.83 6.15 -13.67
N LEU A 195 5.57 4.86 -13.47
CA LEU A 195 6.32 3.99 -12.55
C LEU A 195 7.57 3.50 -13.28
N ARG A 196 8.77 3.92 -12.89
CA ARG A 196 9.99 3.65 -13.67
C ARG A 196 11.21 3.41 -12.79
N ALA A 197 12.17 2.66 -13.29
CA ALA A 197 13.57 2.73 -12.90
C ALA A 197 14.30 3.79 -13.73
N CYS A 198 15.38 4.37 -13.20
CA CYS A 198 16.18 5.38 -13.89
C CYS A 198 16.92 4.81 -15.11
N ASP A 199 16.73 5.39 -16.29
CA ASP A 199 17.35 4.96 -17.55
C ASP A 199 18.88 5.17 -17.60
N ARG A 200 19.47 5.86 -16.61
CA ARG A 200 20.93 6.00 -16.53
C ARG A 200 21.55 4.67 -16.13
N ALA A 201 22.44 4.15 -16.98
CA ALA A 201 23.24 2.95 -16.69
C ALA A 201 23.89 3.03 -15.30
N GLY A 202 23.71 1.97 -14.50
CA GLY A 202 24.23 1.87 -13.15
C GLY A 202 23.51 2.70 -12.08
N CYS A 203 22.34 3.29 -12.38
CA CYS A 203 21.57 4.04 -11.38
C CYS A 203 20.51 3.20 -10.64
N GLY A 204 19.60 2.53 -11.37
CA GLY A 204 18.59 1.63 -10.77
C GLY A 204 17.57 2.27 -9.81
N VAL A 205 17.59 3.59 -9.62
CA VAL A 205 16.66 4.29 -8.72
C VAL A 205 15.25 4.25 -9.29
N ALA A 206 14.31 3.69 -8.53
CA ALA A 206 12.90 3.70 -8.84
C ALA A 206 12.30 5.09 -8.58
N PHE A 207 11.35 5.52 -9.41
CA PHE A 207 10.65 6.78 -9.23
C PHE A 207 9.22 6.72 -9.79
N LEU A 208 8.37 7.57 -9.23
CA LEU A 208 7.07 7.95 -9.80
C LEU A 208 7.23 9.28 -10.53
N ASP A 209 6.90 9.32 -11.82
CA ASP A 209 6.95 10.54 -12.62
C ASP A 209 5.75 11.44 -12.35
N THR A 210 5.96 12.45 -11.51
CA THR A 210 4.99 13.49 -11.18
C THR A 210 5.08 14.71 -12.10
N SER A 211 5.92 14.68 -13.15
CA SER A 211 6.00 15.76 -14.12
C SER A 211 4.70 15.94 -14.89
N ARG A 212 4.44 17.17 -15.33
CA ARG A 212 3.21 17.53 -16.05
C ARG A 212 2.94 16.64 -17.26
N ASN A 213 3.99 16.30 -18.01
CA ASN A 213 3.92 15.53 -19.25
C ASN A 213 4.13 14.03 -19.06
N GLY A 214 4.63 13.56 -17.91
CA GLY A 214 4.75 12.12 -17.64
C GLY A 214 5.76 11.40 -18.53
N ARG A 215 6.80 12.12 -18.96
CA ARG A 215 7.82 11.64 -19.91
C ARG A 215 9.23 11.67 -19.32
N ARG A 216 9.36 11.70 -18.00
CA ARG A 216 10.66 11.69 -17.34
C ARG A 216 11.28 10.30 -17.42
N HIS A 217 12.51 10.24 -17.92
CA HIS A 217 13.30 9.02 -18.08
C HIS A 217 14.33 8.81 -16.94
N PHE A 218 14.64 9.86 -16.19
CA PHE A 218 15.68 9.85 -15.17
C PHE A 218 15.11 10.20 -13.80
N CYS A 219 15.66 9.62 -12.73
CA CYS A 219 15.20 9.88 -11.36
C CYS A 219 15.35 11.36 -10.93
N GLY A 220 16.25 12.11 -11.57
CA GLY A 220 16.44 13.54 -11.31
C GLY A 220 17.41 14.22 -12.26
N VAL A 221 17.59 15.53 -12.07
CA VAL A 221 18.41 16.41 -12.93
C VAL A 221 19.86 15.94 -13.02
N ARG A 222 20.44 15.43 -11.93
CA ARG A 222 21.81 14.92 -11.92
C ARG A 222 22.01 13.79 -12.94
N CYS A 223 21.13 12.78 -12.93
CA CYS A 223 21.22 11.65 -13.86
C CYS A 223 20.97 12.09 -15.31
N ALA A 224 19.99 12.98 -15.52
CA ALA A 224 19.74 13.55 -16.85
C ALA A 224 20.96 14.30 -17.41
N ASN A 225 21.59 15.15 -16.59
CA ASN A 225 22.77 15.91 -16.99
C ASN A 225 23.97 15.02 -17.30
N GLN A 226 24.20 13.97 -16.50
CA GLN A 226 25.28 13.01 -16.75
C GLN A 226 25.14 12.31 -18.11
N VAL A 227 23.92 11.86 -18.46
CA VAL A 227 23.65 11.23 -19.76
C VAL A 227 23.80 12.25 -20.90
N ASN A 228 23.29 13.47 -20.73
CA ASN A 228 23.42 14.52 -21.74
C ASN A 228 24.88 14.89 -22.05
N VAL A 229 25.72 15.02 -21.01
CA VAL A 229 27.15 15.29 -21.16
C VAL A 229 27.87 14.14 -21.85
N ALA A 230 27.58 12.88 -21.47
CA ALA A 230 28.16 11.71 -22.13
C ALA A 230 27.81 11.68 -23.63
N ASN A 231 26.53 11.87 -23.97
CA ASN A 231 26.06 11.92 -25.35
C ASN A 231 26.69 13.07 -26.15
N HIS A 232 26.87 14.23 -25.53
CA HIS A 232 27.56 15.37 -26.15
C HIS A 232 29.02 15.04 -26.48
N ARG A 233 29.76 14.42 -25.56
CA ARG A 233 31.15 13.98 -25.78
C ARG A 233 31.25 12.95 -26.92
N LEU A 234 30.29 12.03 -27.03
CA LEU A 234 30.24 11.06 -28.13
C LEU A 234 30.04 11.73 -29.50
N ARG A 235 29.22 12.78 -29.57
CA ARG A 235 29.02 13.57 -30.81
C ARG A 235 30.20 14.46 -31.17
N GLN A 236 30.95 14.92 -30.17
CA GLN A 236 32.15 15.75 -30.37
C GLN A 236 33.41 14.94 -30.69
N ARG A 237 33.38 13.61 -30.53
CA ARG A 237 34.48 12.77 -30.94
C ARG A 237 34.53 12.83 -32.48
N PRO A 238 35.58 13.40 -33.08
CA PRO A 238 35.66 13.50 -34.53
C PRO A 238 35.43 12.11 -35.11
N VAL A 239 34.53 12.00 -36.08
CA VAL A 239 34.43 10.79 -36.92
C VAL A 239 35.82 10.61 -37.48
N GLY A 240 36.53 9.59 -36.98
CA GLY A 240 37.94 9.40 -37.27
C GLY A 240 38.16 9.43 -38.78
N ALA A 241 39.04 10.31 -39.20
CA ALA A 241 39.78 10.20 -40.44
C ALA A 241 40.20 8.74 -40.60
N GLY A 242 39.50 8.03 -41.49
CA GLY A 242 39.91 6.71 -41.94
C GLY A 242 41.30 6.86 -42.54
N THR A 243 42.25 6.18 -41.94
CA THR A 243 43.61 5.98 -42.43
C THR A 243 43.57 5.53 -43.88
N ALA A 244 44.00 6.40 -44.78
CA ALA A 244 44.51 5.99 -46.08
C ALA A 244 45.84 5.26 -45.83
N GLY A 245 45.87 3.99 -46.20
CA GLY A 245 47.04 3.12 -46.24
C GLY A 245 46.78 2.05 -47.27
#